data_AF-A0A812TDI3-F1
#
_entry.id   AF-A0A812TDI3-F1
#
_cell.length_a   1.000
_cell.length_b   1.000
_cell.length_c   1.000
_cell.angle_alpha   90.00
_cell.angle_beta   90.00
_cell.angle_gamma   90.00
#
_symmetry.space_group_name_H-M   'P 1'
#
loop_
_entity.id
_entity.type
_entity.pdbx_description
1 polymer ?
#
loop_
_entity_poly.entity_id
_entity_poly.type
_entity_poly.pdbx_seq_one_letter_code
_entity_poly.pdbx_strand_id
1 'polypeptide(L)'
;VGYLAFYGVLGASVDGITDKLREFAAIPIDSAERPPGNLTSSAAQRFEVMNDVYSLTVDAAAMFRATQWLCFWYMLLLLVKFGEGLPVSPRLMVFINTLYDALGNVMYFFMFFFVVFVNFAMGAHFLFGHILYSWSQSVLPFMSSFRVLMGDFDFMSMYAIAPVSAVSWFTLFTLFVCFVMLNLFIAIVTFSFQRVQQQAQGEAHEVDGMR
;
A
#
# COMPACT_ATOMS: atom_id res chain seq x y z
N VAL A 1 26.60 4.89 4.01
CA VAL A 1 26.34 5.68 5.26
C VAL A 1 25.08 5.21 5.97
N GLY A 2 23.90 5.16 5.32
CA GLY A 2 22.65 4.72 5.97
C GLY A 2 22.66 3.30 6.55
N TYR A 3 23.29 2.34 5.86
CA TYR A 3 23.40 0.95 6.35
C TYR A 3 24.21 0.83 7.65
N LEU A 4 25.34 1.56 7.75
CA LEU A 4 26.17 1.57 8.96
C LEU A 4 25.45 2.27 10.13
N ALA A 5 24.70 3.33 9.86
CA ALA A 5 23.87 3.99 10.86
C ALA A 5 22.77 3.05 11.39
N PHE A 6 22.16 2.23 10.53
CA PHE A 6 21.14 1.26 10.94
C PHE A 6 21.69 0.17 11.86
N TYR A 7 22.84 -0.43 11.53
CA TYR A 7 23.50 -1.41 12.41
C TYR A 7 23.95 -0.79 13.73
N GLY A 8 24.38 0.48 13.71
CA GLY A 8 24.71 1.21 14.93
C GLY A 8 23.48 1.42 15.85
N VAL A 9 22.33 1.75 15.28
CA VAL A 9 21.09 1.95 16.07
C VAL A 9 20.49 0.64 16.57
N LEU A 10 20.54 -0.43 15.76
CA LEU A 10 20.15 -1.77 16.22
C LEU A 10 21.08 -2.28 17.33
N GLY A 11 22.39 -2.07 17.20
CA GLY A 11 23.36 -2.40 18.24
C GLY A 11 23.04 -1.67 19.55
N ALA A 12 22.86 -0.35 19.48
CA ALA A 12 22.48 0.46 20.65
C ALA A 12 21.16 0.01 21.29
N SER A 13 20.19 -0.45 20.49
CA SER A 13 18.91 -0.96 21.00
C SER A 13 19.06 -2.31 21.71
N VAL A 14 19.88 -3.22 21.16
CA VAL A 14 20.18 -4.53 21.78
C VAL A 14 21.00 -4.36 23.05
N ASP A 15 21.96 -3.43 23.06
CA ASP A 15 22.75 -3.10 24.24
C ASP A 15 21.86 -2.51 25.35
N GLY A 16 20.96 -1.58 25.00
CA GLY A 16 19.98 -1.01 25.94
C GLY A 16 19.03 -2.05 26.54
N ILE A 17 18.55 -3.01 25.74
CA ILE A 17 17.76 -4.15 26.23
C ILE A 17 18.59 -5.01 27.19
N THR A 18 19.85 -5.29 26.84
CA THR A 18 20.75 -6.12 27.64
C THR A 18 21.05 -5.48 28.99
N ASP A 19 21.28 -4.17 29.03
CA ASP A 19 21.54 -3.43 30.27
C ASP A 19 20.31 -3.39 31.17
N LYS A 20 19.11 -3.20 30.60
CA LYS A 20 17.85 -3.24 31.34
C LYS A 20 17.51 -4.64 31.87
N LEU A 21 17.87 -5.70 31.14
CA LEU A 21 17.74 -7.08 31.61
C LEU A 21 18.71 -7.39 32.76
N ARG A 22 19.92 -6.81 32.75
CA ARG A 22 20.86 -6.90 33.87
C ARG A 22 20.36 -6.15 35.09
N GLU A 23 19.79 -4.97 34.90
CA GLU A 23 19.12 -4.19 35.96
C GLU A 23 17.98 -5.02 36.59
N PHE A 24 17.14 -5.65 35.77
CA PHE A 24 16.08 -6.54 36.23
C PHE A 24 16.61 -7.72 37.07
N ALA A 25 17.70 -8.36 36.61
CA ALA A 25 18.32 -9.49 37.31
C ALA A 25 18.97 -9.10 38.65
N ALA A 26 19.38 -7.84 38.81
CA ALA A 26 19.99 -7.32 40.03
C ALA A 26 18.96 -6.99 41.13
N ILE A 27 17.68 -6.82 40.80
CA ILE A 27 16.62 -6.55 41.79
C ILE A 27 16.36 -7.83 42.60
N PRO A 28 16.41 -7.80 43.95
CA PRO A 28 16.13 -8.97 44.78
C PRO A 28 14.72 -9.54 44.56
N ILE A 29 14.59 -10.86 44.50
CA ILE A 29 13.27 -11.53 44.55
C ILE A 29 12.84 -11.53 46.02
N ASP A 30 11.83 -10.74 46.38
CA ASP A 30 11.20 -10.87 47.70
C ASP A 30 10.47 -12.21 47.73
N SER A 31 11.03 -13.20 48.44
CA SER A 31 10.51 -14.56 48.56
C SER A 31 9.48 -14.71 49.70
N ALA A 32 9.12 -13.61 50.38
CA ALA A 32 8.16 -13.66 51.47
C ALA A 32 6.71 -13.58 50.94
N GLU A 33 5.98 -14.70 50.97
CA GLU A 33 4.52 -14.73 50.86
C GLU A 33 3.90 -13.71 51.83
N ARG A 34 3.33 -12.63 51.29
CA ARG A 34 2.67 -11.57 52.05
C ARG A 34 1.33 -11.20 51.42
N PRO A 35 0.37 -10.70 52.21
CA PRO A 35 -1.03 -10.60 51.83
C PRO A 35 -1.26 -9.70 50.60
N PRO A 36 -2.29 -9.99 49.79
CA PRO A 36 -2.58 -9.28 48.55
C PRO A 36 -3.03 -7.85 48.87
N GLY A 37 -2.24 -6.86 48.44
CA GLY A 37 -2.65 -5.45 48.55
C GLY A 37 -1.50 -4.43 48.69
N ASN A 38 -0.32 -4.86 49.15
CA ASN A 38 0.87 -4.00 49.17
C ASN A 38 1.86 -4.48 48.11
N LEU A 39 1.87 -3.85 46.93
CA LEU A 39 2.99 -4.01 46.00
C LEU A 39 4.25 -3.56 46.73
N THR A 40 5.19 -4.48 46.94
CA THR A 40 6.53 -4.12 47.42
C THR A 40 7.17 -3.17 46.41
N SER A 41 7.98 -2.22 46.88
CA SER A 41 8.72 -1.32 45.99
C SER A 41 9.57 -2.10 44.96
N SER A 42 10.03 -3.30 45.31
CA SER A 42 10.78 -4.19 44.42
C SER A 42 9.94 -4.84 43.32
N ALA A 43 8.69 -5.24 43.60
CA ALA A 43 7.79 -5.78 42.57
C ALA A 43 7.33 -4.68 41.59
N ALA A 44 7.05 -3.48 42.11
CA ALA A 44 6.75 -2.31 41.28
C ALA A 44 7.94 -1.91 40.39
N GLN A 45 9.15 -1.88 40.94
CA GLN A 45 10.39 -1.62 40.19
C GLN A 45 10.64 -2.67 39.09
N ARG A 46 10.38 -3.95 39.37
CA ARG A 46 10.48 -5.03 38.36
C ARG A 46 9.50 -4.86 37.23
N PHE A 47 8.27 -4.46 37.54
CA PHE A 47 7.26 -4.17 36.52
C PHE A 47 7.66 -2.97 35.65
N GLU A 48 8.19 -1.91 36.26
CA GLU A 48 8.69 -0.72 35.56
C GLU A 48 9.84 -1.06 34.61
N VAL A 49 10.86 -1.78 35.08
CA VAL A 49 11.99 -2.22 34.23
C VAL A 49 11.52 -3.15 33.11
N MET A 50 10.56 -4.03 33.37
CA MET A 50 10.00 -4.90 32.32
C MET A 50 9.19 -4.11 31.28
N ASN A 51 8.49 -3.05 31.70
CA ASN A 51 7.81 -2.14 30.81
C ASN A 51 8.80 -1.34 29.92
N ASP A 52 9.94 -0.92 30.47
CA ASP A 52 11.03 -0.29 29.71
C ASP A 52 11.64 -1.23 28.67
N VAL A 53 11.88 -2.50 29.04
CA VAL A 53 12.36 -3.54 28.11
C VAL A 53 11.32 -3.76 27.01
N TYR A 54 10.04 -3.78 27.36
CA TYR A 54 8.95 -3.91 26.39
C TYR A 54 8.90 -2.73 25.41
N SER A 55 9.02 -1.47 25.87
CA SER A 55 9.05 -0.32 24.96
C SER A 55 10.27 -0.34 24.03
N LEU A 56 11.46 -0.66 24.56
CA LEU A 56 12.69 -0.75 23.75
C LEU A 56 12.60 -1.85 22.68
N THR A 57 12.01 -2.99 23.02
CA THR A 57 11.80 -4.09 22.05
C THR A 57 10.78 -3.72 20.96
N VAL A 58 9.72 -3.00 21.31
CA VAL A 58 8.72 -2.50 20.33
C VAL A 58 9.35 -1.48 19.39
N ASP A 59 10.15 -0.55 19.90
CA ASP A 59 10.84 0.45 19.08
C ASP A 59 11.83 -0.20 18.13
N ALA A 60 12.67 -1.14 18.61
CA ALA A 60 13.58 -1.91 17.77
C ALA A 60 12.83 -2.68 16.66
N ALA A 61 11.68 -3.28 16.99
CA ALA A 61 10.84 -3.97 16.00
C ALA A 61 10.21 -3.01 14.97
N ALA A 62 9.86 -1.79 15.36
CA ALA A 62 9.39 -0.76 14.43
C ALA A 62 10.50 -0.33 13.45
N MET A 63 11.72 -0.13 13.95
CA MET A 63 12.88 0.21 13.11
C MET A 63 13.22 -0.92 12.13
N PHE A 64 13.15 -2.17 12.57
CA PHE A 64 13.36 -3.31 11.68
C PHE A 64 12.32 -3.38 10.56
N ARG A 65 11.03 -3.17 10.89
CA ARG A 65 9.95 -3.10 9.89
C ARG A 65 10.18 -1.96 8.91
N ALA A 66 10.54 -0.77 9.38
CA ALA A 66 10.84 0.36 8.51
C ALA A 66 12.00 0.04 7.54
N THR A 67 13.06 -0.62 8.00
CA THR A 67 14.17 -1.02 7.15
C THR A 67 13.78 -2.06 6.11
N GLN A 68 12.95 -3.05 6.46
CA GLN A 68 12.45 -4.01 5.46
C GLN A 68 11.68 -3.30 4.34
N TRP A 69 10.83 -2.33 4.69
CA TRP A 69 10.12 -1.50 3.70
C TRP A 69 11.09 -0.70 2.84
N LEU A 70 12.07 -0.03 3.45
CA LEU A 70 13.08 0.76 2.71
C LEU A 70 13.93 -0.12 1.78
N CYS A 71 14.35 -1.30 2.23
CA CYS A 71 15.09 -2.25 1.41
C CYS A 71 14.26 -2.73 0.22
N PHE A 72 12.97 -3.03 0.42
CA PHE A 72 12.07 -3.40 -0.66
C PHE A 72 11.97 -2.30 -1.73
N TRP A 73 11.71 -1.05 -1.30
CA TRP A 73 11.64 0.09 -2.22
C TRP A 73 12.98 0.35 -2.92
N TYR A 74 14.10 0.22 -2.21
CA TYR A 74 15.43 0.37 -2.77
C TYR A 74 15.72 -0.70 -3.84
N MET A 75 15.37 -1.97 -3.60
CA MET A 75 15.52 -3.03 -4.61
C MET A 75 14.66 -2.77 -5.85
N LEU A 76 13.46 -2.21 -5.68
CA LEU A 76 12.61 -1.83 -6.81
C LEU A 76 13.24 -0.70 -7.64
N LEU A 77 13.83 0.32 -7.00
CA LEU A 77 14.55 1.38 -7.70
C LEU A 77 15.80 0.84 -8.42
N LEU A 78 16.53 -0.09 -7.81
CA LEU A 78 17.66 -0.77 -8.45
C LEU A 78 17.21 -1.57 -9.67
N LEU A 79 16.05 -2.22 -9.64
CA LEU A 79 15.50 -2.93 -10.79
C LEU A 79 15.19 -1.97 -11.96
N VAL A 80 14.58 -0.82 -11.67
CA VAL A 80 14.30 0.21 -12.69
C VAL A 80 15.60 0.76 -13.28
N LYS A 81 16.59 1.06 -12.43
CA LYS A 81 17.91 1.54 -12.86
C LYS A 81 18.70 0.50 -13.64
N PHE A 82 18.60 -0.76 -13.25
CA PHE A 82 19.17 -1.87 -14.01
C PHE A 82 18.53 -1.98 -15.40
N GLY A 83 17.22 -1.72 -15.51
CA GLY A 83 16.50 -1.66 -16.78
C GLY A 83 17.04 -0.59 -17.75
N GLU A 84 17.47 0.57 -17.25
CA GLU A 84 18.14 1.60 -18.07
C GLU A 84 19.50 1.13 -18.63
N GLY A 85 20.18 0.22 -17.94
CA GLY A 85 21.48 -0.32 -18.34
C GLY A 85 21.40 -1.49 -19.33
N LEU A 86 20.20 -2.02 -19.61
CA LEU A 86 20.02 -3.07 -20.61
C LEU A 86 20.11 -2.48 -22.02
N PRO A 87 20.71 -3.18 -23.00
CA PRO A 87 20.69 -2.75 -24.39
C PRO A 87 19.24 -2.79 -24.91
N VAL A 88 18.56 -1.65 -24.85
CA VAL A 88 17.18 -1.48 -25.32
C VAL A 88 17.19 -1.55 -26.84
N SER A 89 16.49 -2.56 -27.40
CA SER A 89 16.31 -2.63 -28.86
C SER A 89 15.57 -1.38 -29.37
N PRO A 90 15.84 -0.88 -30.60
CA PRO A 90 15.17 0.30 -31.15
C PRO A 90 13.63 0.21 -31.10
N ARG A 91 13.08 -1.00 -31.23
CA ARG A 91 11.64 -1.26 -31.12
C ARG A 91 11.10 -1.02 -29.71
N LEU A 92 11.87 -1.37 -28.68
CA LEU A 92 11.49 -1.17 -27.28
C LEU A 92 11.60 0.30 -26.86
N MET A 93 12.58 1.03 -27.39
CA MET A 93 12.71 2.48 -27.13
C MET A 93 11.51 3.26 -27.66
N VAL A 94 11.06 2.96 -28.88
CA VAL A 94 9.86 3.58 -29.47
C VAL A 94 8.63 3.30 -28.61
N PHE A 95 8.48 2.06 -28.12
CA PHE A 95 7.39 1.69 -27.20
C PHE A 95 7.42 2.48 -25.88
N ILE A 96 8.59 2.66 -25.27
CA ILE A 96 8.74 3.42 -24.02
C ILE A 96 8.38 4.90 -24.23
N ASN A 97 8.86 5.53 -25.30
CA ASN A 97 8.52 6.92 -25.63
C ASN A 97 7.02 7.09 -25.94
N THR A 98 6.44 6.14 -26.69
CA THR A 98 5.00 6.07 -26.95
C THR A 98 4.20 6.04 -25.67
N LEU A 99 4.63 5.21 -24.71
CA LEU A 99 3.96 5.07 -23.43
C LEU A 99 4.08 6.35 -22.59
N TYR A 100 5.24 7.01 -22.64
CA TYR A 100 5.46 8.30 -21.97
C TYR A 100 4.54 9.40 -22.50
N ASP A 101 4.36 9.49 -23.82
CA ASP A 101 3.45 10.45 -24.43
C ASP A 101 1.97 10.09 -24.20
N ALA A 102 1.66 8.80 -24.04
CA ALA A 102 0.32 8.32 -23.70
C ALA A 102 -0.03 8.53 -22.21
N LEU A 103 0.97 8.55 -21.32
CA LEU A 103 0.79 8.71 -19.87
C LEU A 103 0.02 9.99 -19.53
N GLY A 104 0.24 11.09 -20.26
CA GLY A 104 -0.50 12.33 -20.05
C GLY A 104 -2.02 12.15 -20.13
N ASN A 105 -2.50 11.49 -21.19
CA ASN A 105 -3.93 11.22 -21.39
C ASN A 105 -4.47 10.23 -20.35
N VAL A 106 -3.66 9.22 -20.01
CA VAL A 106 -4.01 8.21 -19.01
C VAL A 106 -4.15 8.82 -17.62
N MET A 107 -3.32 9.80 -17.25
CA MET A 107 -3.40 10.47 -15.96
C MET A 107 -4.70 11.27 -15.79
N TYR A 108 -5.16 11.98 -16.83
CA TYR A 108 -6.45 12.67 -16.79
C TYR A 108 -7.61 11.69 -16.63
N PHE A 109 -7.56 10.54 -17.32
CA PHE A 109 -8.53 9.47 -17.12
C PHE A 109 -8.51 8.95 -15.68
N PHE A 110 -7.34 8.68 -15.11
CA PHE A 110 -7.24 8.21 -13.73
C PHE A 110 -7.75 9.24 -12.72
N MET A 111 -7.51 10.53 -12.94
CA MET A 111 -8.08 11.58 -12.08
C MET A 111 -9.61 11.51 -12.06
N PHE A 112 -10.24 11.40 -13.23
CA PHE A 112 -11.69 11.27 -13.35
C PHE A 112 -12.19 9.94 -12.76
N PHE A 113 -11.50 8.84 -13.04
CA PHE A 113 -11.78 7.52 -12.48
C PHE A 113 -11.78 7.55 -10.96
N PHE A 114 -10.75 8.13 -10.33
CA PHE A 114 -10.67 8.20 -8.86
C PHE A 114 -11.77 9.05 -8.26
N VAL A 115 -12.20 10.14 -8.89
CA VAL A 115 -13.34 10.94 -8.41
C VAL A 115 -14.61 10.11 -8.37
N VAL A 116 -14.93 9.40 -9.45
CA VAL A 116 -16.13 8.54 -9.52
C VAL A 116 -15.99 7.35 -8.56
N PHE A 117 -14.82 6.71 -8.53
CA PHE A 117 -14.54 5.55 -7.68
C PHE A 117 -14.66 5.88 -6.20
N VAL A 118 -14.07 6.99 -5.76
CA VAL A 118 -14.16 7.44 -4.36
C VAL A 118 -15.60 7.84 -4.01
N ASN A 119 -16.36 8.42 -4.94
CA ASN A 119 -17.78 8.71 -4.72
C ASN A 119 -18.57 7.44 -4.43
N PHE A 120 -18.39 6.38 -5.22
CA PHE A 120 -19.05 5.10 -4.98
C PHE A 120 -18.56 4.41 -3.70
N ALA A 121 -17.27 4.47 -3.40
CA ALA A 121 -16.68 3.91 -2.18
C ALA A 121 -17.23 4.61 -0.92
N MET A 122 -17.31 5.94 -0.94
CA MET A 122 -17.94 6.72 0.14
C MET A 122 -19.45 6.47 0.20
N GLY A 123 -20.12 6.29 -0.93
CA GLY A 123 -21.51 5.86 -0.98
C GLY A 123 -21.72 4.53 -0.23
N ALA A 124 -20.91 3.52 -0.52
CA ALA A 124 -20.97 2.23 0.19
C ALA A 124 -20.64 2.35 1.68
N HIS A 125 -19.70 3.23 2.06
CA HIS A 125 -19.42 3.56 3.45
C HIS A 125 -20.67 4.10 4.16
N PHE A 126 -21.41 5.03 3.54
CA PHE A 126 -22.64 5.56 4.14
C PHE A 126 -23.78 4.53 4.20
N LEU A 127 -23.91 3.68 3.18
CA LEU A 127 -24.96 2.67 3.13
C LEU A 127 -24.72 1.51 4.11
N PHE A 128 -23.48 1.02 4.20
CA PHE A 128 -23.15 -0.26 4.85
C PHE A 128 -22.15 -0.14 6.00
N GLY A 129 -21.47 0.99 6.15
CA GLY A 129 -20.35 1.16 7.07
C GLY A 129 -20.71 1.06 8.56
N HIS A 130 -21.99 1.23 8.92
CA HIS A 130 -22.45 1.05 10.30
C HIS A 130 -22.47 -0.43 10.74
N ILE A 131 -22.65 -1.36 9.80
CA ILE A 131 -22.88 -2.79 10.12
C ILE A 131 -21.72 -3.65 9.62
N LEU A 132 -21.17 -3.35 8.45
CA LEU A 132 -20.08 -4.13 7.85
C LEU A 132 -18.73 -3.49 8.15
N TYR A 133 -17.86 -4.25 8.82
CA TYR A 133 -16.48 -3.84 9.09
C TYR A 133 -15.73 -3.47 7.79
N SER A 134 -15.93 -4.23 6.71
CA SER A 134 -15.35 -4.00 5.38
C SER A 134 -15.65 -2.63 4.78
N TRP A 135 -16.68 -1.94 5.28
CA TRP A 135 -17.12 -0.64 4.83
C TRP A 135 -17.03 0.44 5.92
N SER A 136 -16.43 0.15 7.08
CA SER A 136 -16.56 0.99 8.29
C SER A 136 -15.49 2.08 8.47
N GLN A 137 -14.25 1.84 8.07
CA GLN A 137 -13.17 2.83 8.22
C GLN A 137 -12.83 3.47 6.89
N SER A 138 -12.50 4.77 6.81
CA SER A 138 -12.33 5.51 5.56
C SER A 138 -11.46 4.86 4.46
N VAL A 139 -10.49 4.01 4.82
CA VAL A 139 -9.64 3.27 3.87
C VAL A 139 -10.25 1.93 3.43
N LEU A 140 -11.05 1.29 4.29
CA LEU A 140 -11.63 -0.02 4.04
C LEU A 140 -12.62 -0.04 2.86
N PRO A 141 -13.55 0.92 2.69
CA PRO A 141 -14.39 1.04 1.50
C PRO A 141 -13.60 1.12 0.20
N PHE A 142 -12.48 1.84 0.20
CA PHE A 142 -11.63 1.94 -1.00
C PHE A 142 -11.05 0.57 -1.37
N MET A 143 -10.50 -0.16 -0.40
CA MET A 143 -9.97 -1.51 -0.61
C MET A 143 -11.08 -2.53 -0.95
N SER A 144 -12.25 -2.40 -0.34
CA SER A 144 -13.41 -3.24 -0.60
C SER A 144 -14.00 -2.98 -1.99
N SER A 145 -14.05 -1.73 -2.46
CA SER A 145 -14.41 -1.40 -3.84
C SER A 145 -13.42 -1.96 -4.86
N PHE A 146 -12.11 -2.00 -4.55
CA PHE A 146 -11.12 -2.68 -5.40
C PHE A 146 -11.32 -4.20 -5.42
N ARG A 147 -11.68 -4.80 -4.28
CA ARG A 147 -12.03 -6.22 -4.20
C ARG A 147 -13.26 -6.55 -5.06
N VAL A 148 -14.29 -5.70 -5.02
CA VAL A 148 -15.45 -5.80 -5.93
C VAL A 148 -15.01 -5.74 -7.40
N LEU A 149 -14.09 -4.85 -7.75
CA LEU A 149 -13.54 -4.74 -9.11
C LEU A 149 -12.79 -6.02 -9.56
N MET A 150 -12.11 -6.69 -8.63
CA MET A 150 -11.44 -7.98 -8.88
C MET A 150 -12.41 -9.17 -8.90
N GLY A 151 -13.68 -8.97 -8.54
CA GLY A 151 -14.69 -10.02 -8.45
C GLY A 151 -14.73 -10.76 -7.11
N ASP A 152 -13.95 -10.33 -6.12
CA ASP A 152 -13.98 -10.86 -4.75
C ASP A 152 -14.90 -9.99 -3.89
N PHE A 153 -16.14 -10.42 -3.67
CA PHE A 153 -17.11 -9.65 -2.89
C PHE A 153 -18.14 -10.52 -2.19
N ASP A 154 -18.55 -10.10 -1.00
CA ASP A 154 -19.64 -10.72 -0.24
C ASP A 154 -20.94 -9.92 -0.43
N PHE A 155 -21.64 -10.20 -1.54
CA PHE A 155 -22.92 -9.56 -1.83
C PHE A 155 -24.03 -9.97 -0.86
N MET A 156 -23.98 -11.20 -0.34
CA MET A 156 -25.03 -11.71 0.54
C MET A 156 -25.10 -10.93 1.85
N SER A 157 -23.94 -10.57 2.42
CA SER A 157 -23.89 -9.72 3.61
C SER A 157 -24.42 -8.31 3.36
N MET A 158 -24.20 -7.74 2.16
CA MET A 158 -24.76 -6.43 1.79
C MET A 158 -26.28 -6.51 1.61
N TYR A 159 -26.75 -7.58 0.94
CA TYR A 159 -28.17 -7.83 0.70
C TYR A 159 -28.96 -8.03 2.00
N ALA A 160 -28.39 -8.72 2.99
CA ALA A 160 -29.02 -8.95 4.28
C ALA A 160 -29.32 -7.66 5.07
N ILE A 161 -28.57 -6.58 4.81
CA ILE A 161 -28.72 -5.29 5.50
C ILE A 161 -29.78 -4.44 4.83
N ALA A 162 -29.61 -4.18 3.52
CA ALA A 162 -30.48 -3.31 2.76
C ALA A 162 -30.62 -3.85 1.33
N PRO A 163 -31.58 -4.76 1.07
CA PRO A 163 -31.71 -5.46 -0.20
C PRO A 163 -31.74 -4.55 -1.43
N VAL A 164 -32.60 -3.52 -1.41
CA VAL A 164 -32.79 -2.60 -2.54
C VAL A 164 -31.54 -1.75 -2.78
N SER A 165 -30.98 -1.20 -1.71
CA SER A 165 -29.79 -0.35 -1.77
C SER A 165 -28.54 -1.14 -2.18
N ALA A 166 -28.41 -2.39 -1.73
CA ALA A 166 -27.32 -3.29 -2.10
C ALA A 166 -27.38 -3.68 -3.59
N VAL A 167 -28.54 -4.10 -4.08
CA VAL A 167 -28.72 -4.43 -5.50
C VAL A 167 -28.44 -3.20 -6.36
N SER A 168 -29.07 -2.06 -6.07
CA SER A 168 -28.89 -0.84 -6.86
C SER A 168 -27.45 -0.33 -6.86
N TRP A 169 -26.81 -0.25 -5.70
CA TRP A 169 -25.41 0.17 -5.60
C TRP A 169 -24.48 -0.79 -6.35
N PHE A 170 -24.64 -2.11 -6.15
CA PHE A 170 -23.80 -3.11 -6.78
C PHE A 170 -23.93 -3.11 -8.31
N THR A 171 -25.18 -3.04 -8.81
CA THR A 171 -25.45 -2.96 -10.25
C THR A 171 -24.88 -1.67 -10.85
N LEU A 172 -25.08 -0.51 -10.22
CA LEU A 172 -24.55 0.76 -10.70
C LEU A 172 -23.02 0.79 -10.67
N PHE A 173 -22.41 0.33 -9.58
CA PHE A 173 -20.95 0.25 -9.47
C PHE A 173 -20.36 -0.66 -10.57
N THR A 174 -20.95 -1.83 -10.76
CA THR A 174 -20.48 -2.79 -11.76
C THR A 174 -20.65 -2.24 -13.18
N LEU A 175 -21.80 -1.62 -13.48
CA LEU A 175 -22.08 -1.06 -14.80
C LEU A 175 -21.19 0.15 -15.11
N PHE A 176 -21.10 1.12 -14.21
CA PHE A 176 -20.35 2.34 -14.46
C PHE A 176 -18.84 2.16 -14.27
N VAL A 177 -18.40 1.57 -13.15
CA VAL A 177 -16.96 1.49 -12.82
C VAL A 177 -16.30 0.31 -13.54
N CYS A 178 -16.89 -0.89 -13.49
CA CYS A 178 -16.28 -2.05 -14.14
C CYS A 178 -16.47 -1.99 -15.66
N PHE A 179 -17.71 -1.87 -16.16
CA PHE A 179 -17.93 -1.93 -17.60
C PHE A 179 -17.60 -0.63 -18.32
N VAL A 180 -18.14 0.51 -17.91
CA VAL A 180 -17.93 1.77 -18.67
C VAL A 180 -16.51 2.29 -18.48
N MET A 181 -16.04 2.46 -17.24
CA MET A 181 -14.73 3.09 -17.02
C MET A 181 -13.56 2.20 -17.43
N LEU A 182 -13.55 0.89 -17.15
CA LEU A 182 -12.44 0.03 -17.62
C LEU A 182 -12.40 -0.06 -19.15
N ASN A 183 -13.56 -0.14 -19.82
CA ASN A 183 -13.56 -0.15 -21.28
C ASN A 183 -13.12 1.20 -21.86
N LEU A 184 -13.45 2.31 -21.20
CA LEU A 184 -12.94 3.64 -21.57
C LEU A 184 -11.42 3.74 -21.36
N PHE A 185 -10.88 3.16 -20.29
CA PHE A 185 -9.43 3.06 -20.07
C PHE A 185 -8.74 2.35 -21.24
N ILE A 186 -9.24 1.16 -21.60
CA ILE A 186 -8.72 0.39 -22.73
C ILE A 186 -8.80 1.21 -24.02
N ALA A 187 -9.92 1.90 -24.27
CA ALA A 187 -10.09 2.73 -25.45
C ALA A 187 -9.07 3.87 -25.53
N ILE A 188 -8.77 4.56 -24.42
CA ILE A 188 -7.78 5.64 -24.36
C ILE A 188 -6.36 5.12 -24.61
N VAL A 189 -6.03 3.95 -24.05
CA VAL A 189 -4.72 3.32 -24.26
C VAL A 189 -4.57 2.91 -25.74
N THR A 190 -5.58 2.26 -26.32
CA THR A 190 -5.58 1.87 -27.73
C THR A 190 -5.50 3.09 -28.64
N PHE A 191 -6.24 4.15 -28.36
CA PHE A 191 -6.19 5.39 -29.14
C PHE A 191 -4.79 6.02 -29.10
N SER A 192 -4.17 6.07 -27.92
CA SER A 192 -2.82 6.63 -27.76
C SER A 192 -1.77 5.79 -28.49
N PHE A 193 -1.91 4.46 -28.46
CA PHE A 193 -1.06 3.54 -29.22
C PHE A 193 -1.20 3.73 -30.73
N GLN A 194 -2.43 3.83 -31.23
CA GLN A 194 -2.71 4.07 -32.65
C GLN A 194 -2.14 5.41 -33.12
N ARG A 195 -2.26 6.46 -32.31
CA ARG A 195 -1.70 7.79 -32.62
C ARG A 195 -0.20 7.74 -32.88
N VAL A 196 0.55 7.04 -32.02
CA VAL A 196 2.02 6.96 -32.18
C VAL A 196 2.42 6.03 -33.32
N GLN A 197 1.66 4.95 -33.55
CA GLN A 197 1.88 4.10 -34.72
C GLN A 197 1.70 4.86 -36.04
N GLN A 198 0.71 5.75 -36.12
CA GLN A 198 0.49 6.60 -37.30
C GLN A 198 1.62 7.61 -37.52
N GLN A 199 2.14 8.23 -36.44
CA GLN A 199 3.29 9.14 -36.52
C GLN A 199 4.54 8.42 -37.03
N ALA A 200 4.85 7.24 -36.50
CA ALA A 200 6.00 6.44 -36.95
C ALA A 200 5.90 6.00 -38.43
N GLN A 201 4.69 5.76 -38.94
CA GLN A 201 4.47 5.41 -40.36
C GLN A 201 4.58 6.63 -41.29
N GLY A 202 4.12 7.81 -40.83
CA GLY A 202 4.25 9.06 -41.59
C GLY A 202 5.70 9.44 -41.86
N GLU A 203 6.55 9.37 -40.82
CA GLU A 203 7.98 9.65 -40.94
C GLU A 203 8.70 8.68 -41.89
N ALA A 204 8.33 7.39 -41.88
CA ALA A 204 8.92 6.40 -42.78
C ALA A 204 8.60 6.67 -44.26
N HIS A 205 7.42 7.18 -44.56
CA HIS A 205 6.99 7.47 -45.94
C HIS A 205 7.64 8.75 -46.49
N GLU A 206 7.89 9.74 -45.63
CA GLU A 206 8.56 10.99 -46.03
C GLU A 206 10.05 10.79 -46.31
N VAL A 207 10.73 9.89 -45.57
CA VAL A 207 12.14 9.54 -45.79
C VAL A 207 12.35 8.72 -47.07
N ASP A 208 11.37 7.89 -47.46
CA ASP A 208 11.42 7.12 -48.71
C ASP A 208 11.16 8.02 -49.94
N GLY A 209 10.30 9.03 -49.81
CA GLY A 209 10.03 9.99 -50.88
C GLY A 209 11.16 10.99 -51.17
N MET A 210 12.17 11.09 -50.31
CA MET A 210 13.36 11.95 -50.49
C MET A 210 14.58 11.20 -51.06
N ARG A 211 14.48 9.88 -51.29
CA ARG A 211 15.54 9.05 -51.88
C ARG A 211 15.29 8.78 -53.36
#